data_AF-A0A5N6Y853-F1
#
_entry.id   AF-A0A5N6Y853-F1
#
_cell.length_a   1.000
_cell.length_b   1.000
_cell.length_c   1.000
_cell.angle_alpha   90.00
_cell.angle_beta   90.00
_cell.angle_gamma   90.00
#
_symmetry.space_group_name_H-M   'P 1'
#
loop_
_entity.id
_entity.type
_entity.pdbx_description
1 polymer ?
#
loop_
_entity_poly.entity_id
_entity_poly.type
_entity_poly.pdbx_seq_one_letter_code
_entity_poly.pdbx_strand_id
1 'polypeptide(L)'
;MPRRRENVECVHCGRFHPQYYGAALKNHARVHQDRRQAAQRQRETSTETEDDSVSTPQVAALAGRVRLLKEEQLTAGNVAQKLLEVWGDDNARMALLRRLMTPHLPSGRGANSLLATARSAILTLVGPVVRAGLMIPTYFQPGPLQDPTWPEQEPSSYPVHLSLVRTSIGLALLRDDARAVEMLVTLEMNPNGMLLCGYSILAVAVLISAMEILDYLLSLGNEIRIDQQANAYGDQEETAISLAWKVGNKDAFRKLLTHNGGEAPGQSLFLICAYEHHDAFDEVLQLGLDGLELLRAQHPINQETVLHAAVLNTDHAVLDAVLQLAVRVGDSENDTYPQYLQLRNRQGQTALMYAIEHKRYRAVVRLLEDQDIDLNERAWGGQTALWYAARTMDLGLVVLLLVLGCDAGNPLPLQFPTKGTPLNALLYAYEDILQRYTHELLEGVQGAQRRFNQGKEDIIVIAETLLEYGCRSNVGDDRWRMPMTERLDRFPEWETLFT
;
A
#
# COMPACT_ATOMS: atom_id res chain seq x y z
N MET A 1 -11.21 1.17 25.67
CA MET A 1 -11.30 -0.06 24.85
C MET A 1 -12.48 0.10 23.89
N PRO A 2 -12.26 0.15 22.56
CA PRO A 2 -13.34 0.35 21.62
C PRO A 2 -14.24 -0.89 21.61
N ARG A 3 -15.56 -0.67 21.71
CA ARG A 3 -16.58 -1.73 21.70
C ARG A 3 -16.86 -2.15 20.24
N ARG A 4 -17.33 -3.39 20.04
CA ARG A 4 -17.67 -3.97 18.70
C ARG A 4 -19.18 -4.00 18.47
N ARG A 5 -19.63 -3.77 17.23
CA ARG A 5 -20.99 -4.04 16.75
C ARG A 5 -20.88 -5.18 15.74
N GLU A 6 -21.69 -6.22 15.93
CA GLU A 6 -21.88 -7.31 14.95
C GLU A 6 -20.57 -7.91 14.38
N ASN A 7 -19.53 -7.98 15.22
CA ASN A 7 -18.26 -8.70 15.05
C ASN A 7 -17.21 -8.15 14.06
N VAL A 8 -17.44 -7.09 13.28
CA VAL A 8 -16.42 -6.57 12.33
C VAL A 8 -16.36 -5.04 12.22
N GLU A 9 -17.36 -4.34 12.74
CA GLU A 9 -17.43 -2.87 12.66
C GLU A 9 -17.01 -2.20 13.97
N CYS A 10 -16.27 -1.09 13.81
CA CYS A 10 -15.96 -0.19 14.91
C CYS A 10 -17.24 0.49 15.41
N VAL A 11 -17.59 0.35 16.69
CA VAL A 11 -18.78 1.03 17.26
C VAL A 11 -18.68 2.55 17.20
N HIS A 12 -17.46 3.10 17.08
CA HIS A 12 -17.23 4.54 17.09
C HIS A 12 -17.45 5.20 15.72
N CYS A 13 -17.16 4.50 14.62
CA CYS A 13 -17.24 5.07 13.28
C CYS A 13 -18.11 4.27 12.31
N GLY A 14 -18.61 3.09 12.69
CA GLY A 14 -19.34 2.18 11.81
C GLY A 14 -18.50 1.62 10.66
N ARG A 15 -17.16 1.74 10.73
CA ARG A 15 -16.25 1.32 9.65
C ARG A 15 -15.56 0.00 9.96
N PHE A 16 -15.16 -0.69 8.90
CA PHE A 16 -14.32 -1.87 8.93
C PHE A 16 -12.87 -1.48 9.26
N HIS A 17 -12.26 -2.11 10.26
CA HIS A 17 -10.82 -2.01 10.48
C HIS A 17 -10.16 -3.38 10.36
N PRO A 18 -8.96 -3.48 9.73
CA PRO A 18 -8.23 -4.74 9.59
C PRO A 18 -7.93 -5.39 10.94
N GLN A 19 -7.79 -4.61 12.01
CA GLN A 19 -7.59 -5.11 13.37
C GLN A 19 -8.79 -5.95 13.87
N TYR A 20 -10.02 -5.54 13.56
CA TYR A 20 -11.22 -6.28 13.95
C TYR A 20 -11.39 -7.53 13.09
N TYR A 21 -11.16 -7.40 11.79
CA TYR A 21 -11.19 -8.52 10.86
C TYR A 21 -10.12 -9.57 11.16
N GLY A 22 -8.88 -9.14 11.39
CA GLY A 22 -7.77 -9.99 11.80
C GLY A 22 -8.07 -10.72 13.12
N ALA A 23 -8.62 -10.03 14.12
CA ALA A 23 -9.01 -10.70 15.37
C ALA A 23 -10.12 -11.75 15.19
N ALA A 24 -11.11 -11.48 14.34
CA ALA A 24 -12.17 -12.44 14.03
C ALA A 24 -11.62 -13.65 13.25
N LEU A 25 -10.77 -13.40 12.25
CA LEU A 25 -10.10 -14.44 11.48
C LEU A 25 -9.19 -15.31 12.36
N LYS A 26 -8.40 -14.72 13.26
CA LYS A 26 -7.52 -15.47 14.19
C LYS A 26 -8.29 -16.47 15.02
N ASN A 27 -9.45 -16.07 15.56
CA ASN A 27 -10.30 -16.98 16.34
C ASN A 27 -10.77 -18.17 15.49
N HIS A 28 -11.14 -17.93 14.24
CA HIS A 28 -11.59 -18.98 13.32
C HIS A 28 -10.43 -19.89 12.89
N ALA A 29 -9.25 -19.32 12.61
CA ALA A 29 -8.04 -20.06 12.28
C ALA A 29 -7.64 -21.01 13.42
N ARG A 30 -7.71 -20.54 14.67
CA ARG A 30 -7.42 -21.35 15.86
C ARG A 30 -8.25 -22.64 15.92
N VAL A 31 -9.56 -22.56 15.62
CA VAL A 31 -10.44 -23.75 15.58
C VAL A 31 -9.98 -24.75 14.52
N HIS A 32 -9.53 -24.27 13.36
CA HIS A 32 -9.05 -25.12 12.28
C HIS A 32 -7.68 -25.74 12.58
N GLN A 33 -6.78 -24.99 13.21
CA GLN A 33 -5.48 -25.45 13.68
C GLN A 33 -5.62 -26.51 14.78
N ASP A 34 -6.48 -26.28 15.77
CA ASP A 34 -6.75 -27.24 16.85
C ASP A 34 -7.26 -28.58 16.30
N ARG A 35 -8.17 -28.53 15.31
CA ARG A 35 -8.66 -29.73 14.61
C ARG A 35 -7.57 -30.46 13.84
N ARG A 36 -6.67 -29.74 13.17
CA ARG A 36 -5.53 -30.32 12.43
C ARG A 36 -4.56 -31.01 13.39
N GLN A 37 -4.19 -30.35 14.49
CA GLN A 37 -3.31 -30.92 15.51
C GLN A 37 -3.91 -32.19 16.14
N ALA A 38 -5.22 -32.18 16.42
CA ALA A 38 -5.92 -33.36 16.92
C ALA A 38 -5.87 -34.53 15.92
N ALA A 39 -6.06 -34.26 14.62
CA ALA A 39 -5.97 -35.27 13.57
C ALA A 39 -4.53 -35.80 13.38
N GLN A 40 -3.51 -34.95 13.48
CA GLN A 40 -2.10 -35.35 13.40
C GLN A 40 -1.71 -36.27 14.56
N ARG A 41 -2.09 -35.94 15.79
CA ARG A 41 -1.84 -36.80 16.97
C ARG A 41 -2.45 -38.19 16.83
N GLN A 42 -3.65 -38.29 16.24
CA GLN A 42 -4.28 -39.58 15.96
C GLN A 42 -3.52 -40.40 14.91
N ARG A 43 -2.92 -39.74 13.90
CA ARG A 43 -2.11 -40.40 12.88
C ARG A 43 -0.76 -40.87 13.44
N GLU A 44 -0.10 -40.07 14.27
CA GLU A 44 1.18 -40.42 14.92
C GLU A 44 1.06 -41.61 15.88
N THR A 45 -0.10 -41.80 16.53
CA THR A 45 -0.37 -43.00 17.34
C THR A 45 -0.57 -44.28 16.51
N SER A 46 -0.63 -44.18 15.19
CA SER A 46 -0.95 -45.30 14.27
C SER A 46 0.16 -45.67 13.29
N THR A 47 1.32 -45.03 13.34
CA THR A 47 2.45 -45.33 12.43
C THR A 47 3.46 -46.25 13.10
N GLU A 48 3.30 -47.57 12.90
CA GLU A 48 4.43 -48.51 12.92
C GLU A 48 5.34 -48.25 11.71
N THR A 49 6.63 -48.42 11.93
CA THR A 49 7.76 -48.08 11.06
C THR A 49 7.78 -48.90 9.77
N GLU A 50 7.74 -48.25 8.61
CA GLU A 50 8.18 -48.84 7.34
C GLU A 50 9.44 -48.09 6.84
N ASP A 51 10.51 -48.87 6.64
CA ASP A 51 11.87 -48.46 6.29
C ASP A 51 11.95 -47.85 4.88
N ASP A 52 12.58 -46.67 4.79
CA ASP A 52 12.88 -45.96 3.55
C ASP A 52 14.21 -46.45 2.94
N SER A 53 14.14 -47.08 1.76
CA SER A 53 15.27 -47.09 0.82
C SER A 53 14.81 -46.90 -0.63
N VAL A 54 15.46 -45.97 -1.31
CA VAL A 54 15.08 -45.46 -2.64
C VAL A 54 15.75 -46.26 -3.76
N SER A 55 14.97 -46.98 -4.58
CA SER A 55 15.44 -47.44 -5.92
C SER A 55 14.33 -47.98 -6.82
N THR A 56 14.01 -47.29 -7.93
CA THR A 56 13.15 -47.73 -9.05
C THR A 56 11.63 -48.02 -8.87
N PRO A 57 10.92 -47.92 -7.72
CA PRO A 57 9.50 -48.27 -7.63
C PRO A 57 8.60 -47.01 -7.73
N GLN A 58 9.21 -45.83 -7.84
CA GLN A 58 8.53 -44.53 -7.80
C GLN A 58 7.58 -44.33 -8.99
N VAL A 59 7.87 -44.95 -10.15
CA VAL A 59 7.08 -44.77 -11.39
C VAL A 59 5.81 -45.64 -11.41
N ALA A 60 5.85 -46.86 -10.86
CA ALA A 60 4.66 -47.70 -10.70
C ALA A 60 3.73 -47.15 -9.60
N ALA A 61 4.32 -46.64 -8.51
CA ALA A 61 3.59 -45.90 -7.48
C ALA A 61 2.94 -44.63 -8.05
N LEU A 62 3.61 -43.90 -8.96
CA LEU A 62 3.07 -42.73 -9.64
C LEU A 62 1.79 -43.08 -10.44
N ALA A 63 1.80 -44.18 -11.19
CA ALA A 63 0.66 -44.62 -11.98
C ALA A 63 -0.54 -45.02 -11.09
N GLY A 64 -0.29 -45.70 -9.98
CA GLY A 64 -1.31 -46.01 -8.97
C GLY A 64 -1.91 -44.76 -8.32
N ARG A 65 -1.07 -43.77 -7.96
CA ARG A 65 -1.52 -42.49 -7.40
C ARG A 65 -2.34 -41.67 -8.38
N VAL A 66 -1.91 -41.59 -9.65
CA VAL A 66 -2.68 -40.93 -10.72
C VAL A 66 -4.04 -41.59 -10.93
N ARG A 67 -4.14 -42.92 -10.75
CA ARG A 67 -5.42 -43.63 -10.80
C ARG A 67 -6.32 -43.27 -9.62
N LEU A 68 -5.80 -43.25 -8.40
CA LEU A 68 -6.52 -42.81 -7.21
C LEU A 68 -7.01 -41.36 -7.34
N LEU A 69 -6.21 -40.47 -7.93
CA LEU A 69 -6.61 -39.09 -8.22
C LEU A 69 -7.76 -38.97 -9.23
N LYS A 70 -7.90 -39.93 -10.15
CA LYS A 70 -9.05 -40.00 -11.08
C LYS A 70 -10.32 -40.50 -10.39
N GLU A 71 -10.17 -41.32 -9.34
CA GLU A 71 -11.27 -41.88 -8.57
C GLU A 71 -11.79 -40.87 -7.53
N GLU A 72 -10.93 -39.99 -7.02
CA GLU A 72 -11.26 -38.91 -6.10
C GLU A 72 -11.94 -37.70 -6.80
N GLN A 73 -13.09 -37.26 -6.30
CA GLN A 73 -13.71 -36.00 -6.76
C GLN A 73 -12.95 -34.80 -6.18
N LEU A 74 -12.08 -34.21 -7.01
CA LEU A 74 -11.40 -32.95 -6.72
C LEU A 74 -12.38 -31.77 -6.85
N THR A 75 -12.44 -30.93 -5.83
CA THR A 75 -13.24 -29.69 -5.83
C THR A 75 -12.37 -28.50 -5.45
N ALA A 76 -12.79 -27.29 -5.83
CA ALA A 76 -12.12 -26.04 -5.50
C ALA A 76 -11.71 -25.91 -4.02
N GLY A 77 -12.52 -26.50 -3.13
CA GLY A 77 -12.32 -26.46 -1.68
C GLY A 77 -11.36 -27.49 -1.10
N ASN A 78 -10.93 -28.50 -1.86
CA ASN A 78 -10.13 -29.59 -1.32
C ASN A 78 -8.97 -30.07 -2.20
N VAL A 79 -8.73 -29.47 -3.36
CA VAL A 79 -7.69 -29.91 -4.32
C VAL A 79 -6.34 -30.05 -3.63
N ALA A 80 -5.88 -29.04 -2.88
CA ALA A 80 -4.56 -29.10 -2.23
C ALA A 80 -4.49 -30.22 -1.20
N GLN A 81 -5.50 -30.31 -0.34
CA GLN A 81 -5.54 -31.28 0.76
C GLN A 81 -5.64 -32.71 0.23
N LYS A 82 -6.50 -32.97 -0.76
CA LYS A 82 -6.63 -34.29 -1.40
C LYS A 82 -5.40 -34.68 -2.20
N LEU A 83 -4.81 -33.73 -2.93
CA LEU A 83 -3.57 -33.99 -3.65
C LEU A 83 -2.45 -34.34 -2.66
N LEU A 84 -2.35 -33.69 -1.51
CA LEU A 84 -1.39 -34.08 -0.48
C LEU A 84 -1.68 -35.46 0.12
N GLU A 85 -2.95 -35.81 0.36
CA GLU A 85 -3.33 -37.14 0.85
C GLU A 85 -2.91 -38.26 -0.11
N VAL A 86 -3.08 -38.04 -1.42
CA VAL A 86 -2.76 -39.06 -2.43
C VAL A 86 -1.29 -39.02 -2.87
N TRP A 87 -0.70 -37.83 -2.96
CA TRP A 87 0.68 -37.63 -3.42
C TRP A 87 1.69 -37.85 -2.30
N GLY A 88 1.37 -37.45 -1.07
CA GLY A 88 2.27 -37.39 0.09
C GLY A 88 2.87 -36.00 0.29
N ASP A 89 3.21 -35.69 1.54
CA ASP A 89 3.72 -34.40 2.02
C ASP A 89 5.23 -34.37 2.31
N ASP A 90 5.96 -35.44 1.95
CA ASP A 90 7.41 -35.52 2.16
C ASP A 90 8.21 -34.67 1.15
N ASN A 91 9.41 -34.23 1.57
CA ASN A 91 10.28 -33.36 0.76
C ASN A 91 10.68 -34.00 -0.58
N ALA A 92 10.86 -35.32 -0.62
CA ALA A 92 11.27 -36.03 -1.82
C ALA A 92 10.17 -36.03 -2.89
N ARG A 93 8.91 -36.24 -2.48
CA ARG A 93 7.73 -36.25 -3.36
C ARG A 93 7.36 -34.85 -3.81
N MET A 94 7.51 -33.83 -2.96
CA MET A 94 7.32 -32.43 -3.36
C MET A 94 8.39 -31.99 -4.36
N ALA A 95 9.66 -32.38 -4.16
CA ALA A 95 10.73 -32.12 -5.13
C ALA A 95 10.47 -32.82 -6.48
N LEU A 96 9.94 -34.06 -6.45
CA LEU A 96 9.56 -34.79 -7.66
C LEU A 96 8.38 -34.12 -8.39
N LEU A 97 7.39 -33.61 -7.66
CA LEU A 97 6.28 -32.85 -8.24
C LEU A 97 6.74 -31.55 -8.88
N ARG A 98 7.62 -30.79 -8.21
CA ARG A 98 8.21 -29.57 -8.79
C ARG A 98 8.94 -29.88 -10.10
N ARG A 99 9.78 -30.92 -10.11
CA ARG A 99 10.47 -31.38 -11.34
C ARG A 99 9.49 -31.76 -12.46
N LEU A 100 8.33 -32.32 -12.12
CA LEU A 100 7.27 -32.64 -13.08
C LEU A 100 6.60 -31.39 -13.67
N MET A 101 6.40 -30.35 -12.86
CA MET A 101 5.66 -29.15 -13.26
C MET A 101 6.54 -28.08 -13.92
N THR A 102 7.81 -27.95 -13.51
CA THR A 102 8.79 -26.99 -14.06
C THR A 102 10.00 -27.72 -14.68
N PRO A 103 9.98 -28.05 -15.99
CA PRO A 103 11.03 -28.84 -16.61
C PRO A 103 12.24 -27.96 -16.98
N HIS A 104 13.19 -27.81 -16.06
CA HIS A 104 14.54 -27.34 -16.38
C HIS A 104 15.54 -28.49 -16.22
N LEU A 105 15.62 -29.39 -17.20
CA LEU A 105 16.83 -30.09 -17.67
C LEU A 105 16.46 -31.19 -18.69
N PRO A 106 17.28 -31.43 -19.74
CA PRO A 106 17.05 -32.53 -20.67
C PRO A 106 17.40 -33.86 -19.99
N SER A 107 16.41 -34.73 -19.76
CA SER A 107 16.62 -36.07 -19.19
C SER A 107 16.43 -37.15 -20.26
N GLY A 108 17.18 -38.25 -20.15
CA GLY A 108 17.33 -39.30 -21.16
C GLY A 108 16.05 -40.03 -21.59
N ARG A 109 16.10 -40.63 -22.80
CA ARG A 109 14.99 -41.33 -23.46
C ARG A 109 14.43 -42.45 -22.57
N GLY A 110 13.14 -42.34 -22.21
CA GLY A 110 12.36 -43.36 -21.50
C GLY A 110 11.58 -42.82 -20.31
N ALA A 111 12.20 -42.04 -19.42
CA ALA A 111 11.54 -41.43 -18.27
C ALA A 111 10.58 -40.29 -18.66
N ASN A 112 10.85 -39.62 -19.79
CA ASN A 112 10.09 -38.46 -20.24
C ASN A 112 8.64 -38.78 -20.64
N SER A 113 8.33 -39.99 -21.10
CA SER A 113 6.97 -40.32 -21.55
C SER A 113 6.02 -40.55 -20.38
N LEU A 114 6.45 -41.26 -19.34
CA LEU A 114 5.65 -41.52 -18.14
C LEU A 114 5.53 -40.27 -17.26
N LEU A 115 6.61 -39.50 -17.11
CA LEU A 115 6.58 -38.20 -16.44
C LEU A 115 5.68 -37.20 -17.20
N ALA A 116 5.74 -37.15 -18.54
CA ALA A 116 4.82 -36.35 -19.35
C ALA A 116 3.37 -36.84 -19.25
N THR A 117 3.14 -38.16 -19.17
CA THR A 117 1.79 -38.73 -19.02
C THR A 117 1.20 -38.40 -17.65
N ALA A 118 1.99 -38.50 -16.58
CA ALA A 118 1.58 -38.11 -15.23
C ALA A 118 1.30 -36.61 -15.14
N ARG A 119 2.19 -35.76 -15.71
CA ARG A 119 1.96 -34.32 -15.83
C ARG A 119 0.67 -34.02 -16.59
N SER A 120 0.47 -34.66 -17.75
CA SER A 120 -0.75 -34.49 -18.56
C SER A 120 -2.00 -34.93 -17.78
N ALA A 121 -1.93 -36.02 -17.01
CA ALA A 121 -3.07 -36.49 -16.22
C ALA A 121 -3.41 -35.51 -15.08
N ILE A 122 -2.41 -35.01 -14.35
CA ILE A 122 -2.59 -34.01 -13.29
C ILE A 122 -3.15 -32.72 -13.89
N LEU A 123 -2.56 -32.20 -14.97
CA LEU A 123 -3.04 -31.00 -15.66
C LEU A 123 -4.44 -31.17 -16.25
N THR A 124 -4.82 -32.37 -16.71
CA THR A 124 -6.17 -32.65 -17.20
C THR A 124 -7.20 -32.66 -16.07
N LEU A 125 -6.83 -33.18 -14.90
CA LEU A 125 -7.68 -33.19 -13.70
C LEU A 125 -7.81 -31.80 -13.07
N VAL A 126 -6.72 -31.04 -13.02
CA VAL A 126 -6.65 -29.72 -12.40
C VAL A 126 -7.12 -28.61 -13.35
N GLY A 127 -6.96 -28.79 -14.66
CA GLY A 127 -7.28 -27.80 -15.69
C GLY A 127 -8.72 -27.25 -15.66
N PRO A 128 -9.77 -28.07 -15.45
CA PRO A 128 -11.14 -27.58 -15.25
C PRO A 128 -11.28 -26.66 -14.03
N VAL A 129 -10.57 -26.95 -12.94
CA VAL A 129 -10.57 -26.14 -11.71
C VAL A 129 -9.81 -24.83 -11.91
N VAL A 130 -8.71 -24.85 -12.65
CA VAL A 130 -7.94 -23.65 -13.05
C VAL A 130 -8.77 -22.75 -13.97
N ARG A 131 -9.37 -23.30 -15.03
CA ARG A 131 -10.19 -22.55 -16.01
C ARG A 131 -11.43 -21.90 -15.40
N ALA A 132 -11.99 -22.49 -14.35
CA ALA A 132 -13.12 -21.93 -13.63
C ALA A 132 -12.72 -20.76 -12.70
N GLY A 133 -11.44 -20.37 -12.61
CA GLY A 133 -10.97 -19.34 -11.68
C GLY A 133 -11.08 -19.78 -10.22
N LEU A 134 -11.09 -21.09 -9.96
CA LEU A 134 -11.37 -21.67 -8.64
C LEU A 134 -10.11 -22.07 -7.86
N MET A 135 -8.96 -22.15 -8.55
CA MET A 135 -7.62 -22.22 -7.92
C MET A 135 -6.89 -20.87 -7.91
N ILE A 136 -7.35 -19.93 -8.74
CA ILE A 136 -6.72 -18.63 -8.96
C ILE A 136 -7.81 -17.61 -8.69
N PRO A 137 -7.75 -16.83 -7.61
CA PRO A 137 -8.73 -15.80 -7.42
C PRO A 137 -8.55 -14.78 -8.56
N THR A 138 -9.66 -14.53 -9.26
CA THR A 138 -9.75 -13.66 -10.42
C THR A 138 -9.02 -12.33 -10.18
N TYR A 139 -8.16 -11.98 -11.13
CA TYR A 139 -7.43 -10.71 -11.18
C TYR A 139 -8.34 -9.52 -10.90
N PHE A 140 -8.18 -8.88 -9.74
CA PHE A 140 -8.28 -7.42 -9.72
C PHE A 140 -6.91 -6.91 -10.17
N GLN A 141 -6.82 -6.39 -11.40
CA GLN A 141 -5.70 -5.53 -11.73
C GLN A 141 -5.88 -4.25 -10.90
N PRO A 142 -4.85 -3.79 -10.16
CA PRO A 142 -4.89 -2.49 -9.52
C PRO A 142 -4.92 -1.43 -10.62
N GLY A 143 -6.13 -0.98 -10.94
CA GLY A 143 -6.43 0.06 -11.90
C GLY A 143 -7.64 0.85 -11.41
N PRO A 144 -7.96 2.00 -12.01
CA PRO A 144 -9.11 2.81 -11.61
C PRO A 144 -10.37 2.12 -12.13
N LEU A 145 -10.84 1.11 -11.42
CA LEU A 145 -12.05 0.39 -11.79
C LEU A 145 -13.24 1.07 -11.13
N GLN A 146 -14.22 1.40 -11.99
CA GLN A 146 -15.60 1.66 -11.58
C GLN A 146 -16.05 0.57 -10.59
N ASP A 147 -16.86 0.98 -9.61
CA ASP A 147 -17.34 0.14 -8.52
C ASP A 147 -17.76 -1.26 -9.03
N PRO A 148 -17.09 -2.34 -8.60
CA PRO A 148 -17.50 -3.67 -8.97
C PRO A 148 -18.88 -3.96 -8.39
N THR A 149 -19.82 -4.35 -9.24
CA THR A 149 -21.14 -4.82 -8.82
C THR A 149 -21.01 -6.24 -8.25
N TRP A 150 -21.32 -6.35 -6.96
CA TRP A 150 -21.36 -7.63 -6.25
C TRP A 150 -22.51 -8.50 -6.79
N PRO A 151 -22.32 -9.83 -6.93
CA PRO A 151 -23.46 -10.74 -6.88
C PRO A 151 -24.10 -10.57 -5.49
N GLU A 152 -25.42 -10.40 -5.47
CA GLU A 152 -26.21 -10.02 -4.31
C GLU A 152 -25.75 -10.73 -3.02
N GLN A 153 -25.54 -9.92 -2.00
CA GLN A 153 -25.14 -10.30 -0.65
C GLN A 153 -26.06 -11.41 -0.12
N GLU A 154 -25.58 -12.66 -0.09
CA GLU A 154 -26.09 -13.58 0.92
C GLU A 154 -25.48 -13.13 2.26
N PRO A 155 -26.29 -12.67 3.23
CA PRO A 155 -25.80 -12.28 4.54
C PRO A 155 -25.11 -13.48 5.19
N SER A 156 -23.78 -13.43 5.28
CA SER A 156 -22.98 -14.41 6.01
C SER A 156 -23.20 -14.20 7.50
N SER A 157 -23.76 -15.21 8.19
CA SER A 157 -23.85 -15.27 9.65
C SER A 157 -22.50 -15.50 10.35
N TYR A 158 -21.41 -15.61 9.58
CA TYR A 158 -20.04 -15.82 10.07
C TYR A 158 -19.15 -14.60 9.79
N PRO A 159 -18.25 -14.23 10.72
CA PRO A 159 -17.38 -13.05 10.61
C PRO A 159 -16.18 -13.24 9.65
N VAL A 160 -16.19 -14.32 8.84
CA VAL A 160 -15.12 -14.69 7.92
C VAL A 160 -15.73 -14.89 6.54
N HIS A 161 -15.10 -14.32 5.51
CA HIS A 161 -15.57 -14.42 4.14
C HIS A 161 -15.59 -15.90 3.69
N LEU A 162 -16.70 -16.34 3.08
CA LEU A 162 -16.95 -17.75 2.72
C LEU A 162 -15.86 -18.33 1.81
N SER A 163 -15.17 -17.50 1.02
CA SER A 163 -14.04 -17.95 0.19
C SER A 163 -12.92 -18.58 1.02
N LEU A 164 -12.69 -18.15 2.26
CA LEU A 164 -11.63 -18.70 3.10
C LEU A 164 -11.96 -20.11 3.60
N VAL A 165 -13.24 -20.44 3.77
CA VAL A 165 -13.66 -21.77 4.24
C VAL A 165 -13.94 -22.73 3.07
N ARG A 166 -14.27 -22.19 1.88
CA ARG A 166 -14.69 -22.96 0.71
C ARG A 166 -13.61 -23.16 -0.36
N THR A 167 -12.42 -22.59 -0.18
CA THR A 167 -11.30 -22.75 -1.13
C THR A 167 -10.14 -23.50 -0.49
N SER A 168 -9.40 -24.25 -1.31
CA SER A 168 -8.22 -25.01 -0.87
C SER A 168 -7.16 -24.10 -0.24
N ILE A 169 -6.93 -22.92 -0.83
CA ILE A 169 -5.99 -21.91 -0.31
C ILE A 169 -6.48 -21.30 1.00
N GLY A 170 -7.78 -20.99 1.10
CA GLY A 170 -8.37 -20.46 2.32
C GLY A 170 -8.27 -21.44 3.49
N LEU A 171 -8.55 -22.72 3.24
CA LEU A 171 -8.40 -23.76 4.26
C LEU A 171 -6.93 -23.99 4.65
N ALA A 172 -6.01 -23.89 3.68
CA ALA A 172 -4.58 -23.94 3.97
C ALA A 172 -4.18 -22.80 4.91
N LEU A 173 -4.58 -21.56 4.58
CA LEU A 173 -4.35 -20.37 5.41
C LEU A 173 -4.91 -20.54 6.82
N LEU A 174 -6.19 -20.91 6.94
CA LEU A 174 -6.84 -21.11 8.25
C LEU A 174 -6.18 -22.21 9.10
N ARG A 175 -5.46 -23.15 8.49
CA ARG A 175 -4.77 -24.26 9.17
C ARG A 175 -3.28 -24.02 9.38
N ASP A 176 -2.75 -22.88 8.94
CA ASP A 176 -1.31 -22.62 8.80
C ASP A 176 -0.58 -23.79 8.13
N ASP A 177 -1.14 -24.28 7.02
CA ASP A 177 -0.64 -25.45 6.29
C ASP A 177 0.24 -25.04 5.11
N ALA A 178 1.53 -24.81 5.40
CA ALA A 178 2.52 -24.43 4.40
C ALA A 178 2.65 -25.43 3.24
N ARG A 179 2.46 -26.73 3.50
CA ARG A 179 2.54 -27.77 2.46
C ARG A 179 1.40 -27.69 1.46
N ALA A 180 0.20 -27.36 1.93
CA ALA A 180 -0.94 -27.15 1.04
C ALA A 180 -0.72 -25.91 0.16
N VAL A 181 -0.12 -24.85 0.69
CA VAL A 181 0.28 -23.69 -0.12
C VAL A 181 1.38 -24.04 -1.11
N GLU A 182 2.39 -24.82 -0.69
CA GLU A 182 3.48 -25.31 -1.55
C GLU A 182 2.97 -26.14 -2.73
N MET A 183 2.01 -27.03 -2.47
CA MET A 183 1.32 -27.81 -3.49
C MET A 183 0.61 -26.89 -4.50
N LEU A 184 -0.15 -25.90 -4.03
CA LEU A 184 -0.88 -24.98 -4.90
C LEU A 184 0.05 -24.11 -5.76
N VAL A 185 1.14 -23.58 -5.20
CA VAL A 185 2.14 -22.82 -5.94
C VAL A 185 2.83 -23.70 -7.00
N THR A 186 3.12 -24.96 -6.66
CA THR A 186 3.67 -25.94 -7.62
C THR A 186 2.71 -26.23 -8.78
N LEU A 187 1.41 -26.03 -8.57
CA LEU A 187 0.35 -26.12 -9.58
C LEU A 187 0.07 -24.77 -10.28
N GLU A 188 1.03 -23.85 -10.29
CA GLU A 188 0.97 -22.55 -10.95
C GLU A 188 -0.01 -21.54 -10.30
N MET A 189 -0.43 -21.74 -9.04
CA MET A 189 -1.13 -20.70 -8.28
C MET A 189 -0.19 -19.52 -8.04
N ASN A 190 -0.62 -18.30 -8.41
CA ASN A 190 0.13 -17.08 -8.11
C ASN A 190 0.15 -16.80 -6.59
N PRO A 191 1.33 -16.81 -5.92
CA PRO A 191 1.44 -16.56 -4.49
C PRO A 191 1.13 -15.10 -4.10
N ASN A 192 1.20 -14.16 -5.06
CA ASN A 192 0.82 -12.75 -4.87
C ASN A 192 -0.65 -12.47 -5.18
N GLY A 193 -1.44 -13.53 -5.40
CA GLY A 193 -2.85 -13.42 -5.74
C GLY A 193 -3.67 -12.75 -4.63
N MET A 194 -4.70 -12.01 -5.04
CA MET A 194 -5.67 -11.40 -4.15
C MET A 194 -6.87 -12.31 -3.99
N LEU A 195 -7.21 -12.72 -2.77
CA LEU A 195 -8.36 -13.57 -2.49
C LEU A 195 -9.68 -12.79 -2.65
N LEU A 196 -10.80 -13.51 -2.81
CA LEU A 196 -12.14 -12.91 -2.91
C LEU A 196 -12.55 -12.10 -1.67
N CYS A 197 -11.89 -12.31 -0.53
CA CYS A 197 -12.01 -11.44 0.62
C CYS A 197 -11.25 -10.13 0.44
N GLY A 198 -10.79 -9.77 -0.76
CA GLY A 198 -10.05 -8.55 -1.12
C GLY A 198 -8.76 -8.31 -0.36
N TYR A 199 -8.11 -9.36 0.13
CA TYR A 199 -6.75 -9.30 0.68
C TYR A 199 -5.84 -10.26 -0.08
N SER A 200 -4.57 -9.90 -0.25
CA SER A 200 -3.57 -10.82 -0.79
C SER A 200 -3.39 -12.06 0.09
N ILE A 201 -2.91 -13.16 -0.50
CA ILE A 201 -2.58 -14.38 0.25
C ILE A 201 -1.61 -14.05 1.40
N LEU A 202 -0.60 -13.22 1.12
CA LEU A 202 0.37 -12.75 2.11
C LEU A 202 -0.30 -11.93 3.23
N ALA A 203 -1.19 -10.99 2.89
CA ALA A 203 -1.92 -10.22 3.89
C ALA A 203 -2.79 -11.10 4.78
N VAL A 204 -3.50 -12.08 4.22
CA VAL A 204 -4.30 -13.00 5.03
C VAL A 204 -3.42 -13.84 5.96
N ALA A 205 -2.26 -14.33 5.48
CA ALA A 205 -1.31 -15.04 6.34
C ALA A 205 -0.86 -14.17 7.54
N VAL A 206 -0.59 -12.88 7.32
CA VAL A 206 -0.24 -11.92 8.37
C VAL A 206 -1.41 -11.68 9.34
N LEU A 207 -2.61 -11.40 8.81
CA LEU A 207 -3.82 -11.12 9.59
C LEU A 207 -4.14 -12.25 10.57
N ILE A 208 -3.95 -13.50 10.14
CA ILE A 208 -4.22 -14.70 10.96
C ILE A 208 -3.00 -15.19 11.73
N SER A 209 -1.83 -14.60 11.49
CA SER A 209 -0.56 -15.03 12.08
C SER A 209 -0.20 -16.48 11.75
N ALA A 210 -0.42 -16.87 10.48
CA ALA A 210 0.01 -18.14 9.91
C ALA A 210 1.51 -18.07 9.59
N MET A 211 2.35 -18.41 10.57
CA MET A 211 3.80 -18.20 10.51
C MET A 211 4.51 -19.24 9.65
N GLU A 212 4.02 -20.49 9.60
CA GLU A 212 4.60 -21.51 8.71
C GLU A 212 4.38 -21.12 7.24
N ILE A 213 3.17 -20.65 6.92
CA ILE A 213 2.87 -20.15 5.57
C ILE A 213 3.67 -18.89 5.27
N LEU A 214 3.79 -17.95 6.22
CA LEU A 214 4.62 -16.77 6.03
C LEU A 214 6.06 -17.16 5.69
N ASP A 215 6.67 -18.07 6.45
CA ASP A 215 8.03 -18.55 6.20
C ASP A 215 8.16 -19.23 4.83
N TYR A 216 7.17 -20.03 4.43
CA TYR A 216 7.14 -20.60 3.08
C TYR A 216 7.05 -19.52 1.99
N LEU A 217 6.14 -18.55 2.12
CA LEU A 217 5.98 -17.49 1.12
C LEU A 217 7.24 -16.65 0.99
N LEU A 218 7.91 -16.33 2.10
CA LEU A 218 9.20 -15.64 2.10
C LEU A 218 10.33 -16.50 1.51
N SER A 219 10.27 -17.83 1.64
CA SER A 219 11.24 -18.72 0.99
C SER A 219 11.21 -18.68 -0.54
N LEU A 220 10.16 -18.11 -1.15
CA LEU A 220 10.07 -17.88 -2.59
C LEU A 220 10.98 -16.72 -3.08
N GLY A 221 11.63 -15.99 -2.17
CA GLY A 221 12.54 -14.90 -2.51
C GLY A 221 11.84 -13.80 -3.32
N ASN A 222 12.47 -13.33 -4.40
CA ASN A 222 11.96 -12.20 -5.20
C ASN A 222 10.63 -12.49 -5.93
N GLU A 223 10.14 -13.73 -5.92
CA GLU A 223 8.81 -14.06 -6.47
C GLU A 223 7.69 -13.51 -5.59
N ILE A 224 7.90 -13.31 -4.28
CA ILE A 224 6.90 -12.74 -3.37
C ILE A 224 7.06 -11.21 -3.29
N ARG A 225 5.95 -10.49 -3.46
CA ARG A 225 5.90 -9.02 -3.43
C ARG A 225 5.42 -8.57 -2.07
N ILE A 226 6.36 -8.27 -1.18
CA ILE A 226 6.07 -7.84 0.19
C ILE A 226 5.68 -6.37 0.30
N ASP A 227 6.22 -5.52 -0.59
CA ASP A 227 6.00 -4.07 -0.63
C ASP A 227 5.02 -3.68 -1.73
N GLN A 228 3.85 -4.32 -1.73
CA GLN A 228 2.76 -4.08 -2.66
C GLN A 228 1.47 -3.86 -1.86
N GLN A 229 0.54 -3.08 -2.42
CA GLN A 229 -0.85 -3.02 -1.97
C GLN A 229 -1.44 -4.43 -1.77
N ALA A 230 -1.86 -4.69 -0.54
CA ALA A 230 -2.29 -5.98 -0.05
C ALA A 230 -3.81 -6.04 0.20
N ASN A 231 -4.52 -4.91 0.13
CA ASN A 231 -5.96 -4.79 0.23
C ASN A 231 -6.60 -4.23 -1.05
N ALA A 232 -7.76 -4.75 -1.45
CA ALA A 232 -8.55 -4.25 -2.58
C ALA A 232 -9.44 -3.06 -2.19
N TYR A 233 -9.76 -2.96 -0.91
CA TYR A 233 -10.78 -2.07 -0.38
C TYR A 233 -10.33 -1.45 0.94
N GLY A 234 -10.94 -0.32 1.27
CA GLY A 234 -10.59 0.50 2.42
C GLY A 234 -10.22 1.92 1.98
N ASP A 235 -10.46 2.88 2.86
CA ASP A 235 -10.13 4.29 2.60
C ASP A 235 -8.62 4.53 2.47
N GLN A 236 -7.81 3.58 2.94
CA GLN A 236 -6.35 3.65 2.96
C GLN A 236 -5.77 2.39 2.35
N GLU A 237 -4.70 2.59 1.60
CA GLU A 237 -3.87 1.51 1.10
C GLU A 237 -3.11 0.83 2.25
N GLU A 238 -2.93 -0.48 2.17
CA GLU A 238 -2.21 -1.28 3.15
C GLU A 238 -1.27 -2.26 2.47
N THR A 239 -0.08 -2.46 3.02
CA THR A 239 0.84 -3.52 2.61
C THR A 239 0.81 -4.65 3.64
N ALA A 240 1.41 -5.79 3.32
CA ALA A 240 1.56 -6.88 4.30
C ALA A 240 2.36 -6.42 5.54
N ILE A 241 3.34 -5.52 5.34
CA ILE A 241 4.16 -4.94 6.41
C ILE A 241 3.30 -4.03 7.30
N SER A 242 2.56 -3.08 6.75
CA SER A 242 1.75 -2.17 7.58
C SER A 242 0.62 -2.92 8.31
N LEU A 243 0.05 -3.96 7.69
CA LEU A 243 -0.91 -4.86 8.35
C LEU A 243 -0.30 -5.63 9.53
N ALA A 244 0.94 -6.11 9.41
CA ALA A 244 1.61 -6.83 10.49
C ALA A 244 1.74 -5.95 11.74
N TRP A 245 2.10 -4.67 11.54
CA TRP A 245 2.12 -3.68 12.62
C TRP A 245 0.74 -3.44 13.21
N LYS A 246 -0.27 -3.12 12.37
CA LYS A 246 -1.64 -2.81 12.83
C LYS A 246 -2.25 -3.93 13.67
N VAL A 247 -2.00 -5.19 13.30
CA VAL A 247 -2.51 -6.38 14.02
C VAL A 247 -1.69 -6.70 15.28
N GLY A 248 -0.56 -6.00 15.49
CA GLY A 248 0.35 -6.21 16.62
C GLY A 248 1.24 -7.44 16.47
N ASN A 249 1.41 -7.98 15.26
CA ASN A 249 2.32 -9.09 15.00
C ASN A 249 3.72 -8.56 14.68
N LYS A 250 4.47 -8.19 15.73
CA LYS A 250 5.84 -7.67 15.60
C LYS A 250 6.79 -8.66 14.92
N ASP A 251 6.63 -9.96 15.14
CA ASP A 251 7.51 -10.97 14.54
C ASP A 251 7.33 -11.02 13.02
N ALA A 252 6.08 -11.00 12.53
CA ALA A 252 5.81 -10.91 11.09
C ALA A 252 6.29 -9.56 10.51
N PHE A 253 6.12 -8.46 11.24
CA PHE A 253 6.59 -7.14 10.83
C PHE A 253 8.11 -7.12 10.61
N ARG A 254 8.88 -7.60 11.60
CA ARG A 254 10.34 -7.71 11.51
C ARG A 254 10.76 -8.65 10.38
N LYS A 255 10.16 -9.84 10.29
CA LYS A 255 10.46 -10.81 9.21
C LYS A 255 10.28 -10.19 7.84
N LEU A 256 9.15 -9.52 7.59
CA LEU A 256 8.85 -8.90 6.30
C LEU A 256 9.85 -7.79 5.96
N LEU A 257 10.18 -6.91 6.92
CA LEU A 257 11.16 -5.84 6.69
C LEU A 257 12.57 -6.39 6.41
N THR A 258 12.99 -7.43 7.12
CA THR A 258 14.31 -8.06 6.91
C THR A 258 14.39 -8.91 5.63
N HIS A 259 13.24 -9.35 5.09
CA HIS A 259 13.20 -10.20 3.91
C HIS A 259 13.58 -9.45 2.63
N ASN A 260 13.37 -8.12 2.58
CA ASN A 260 13.64 -7.31 1.39
C ASN A 260 15.13 -7.14 1.02
N GLY A 261 16.02 -7.98 1.55
CA GLY A 261 17.43 -8.03 1.16
C GLY A 261 18.24 -6.77 1.46
N GLY A 262 17.72 -5.86 2.29
CA GLY A 262 18.30 -4.55 2.56
C GLY A 262 17.57 -3.40 1.87
N GLU A 263 16.91 -3.65 0.73
CA GLU A 263 16.19 -2.60 0.01
C GLU A 263 15.06 -2.02 0.88
N ALA A 264 14.99 -0.69 0.95
CA ALA A 264 13.98 -0.02 1.74
C ALA A 264 12.59 -0.12 1.08
N PRO A 265 11.57 -0.71 1.74
CA PRO A 265 10.23 -0.88 1.15
C PRO A 265 9.50 0.46 1.13
N GLY A 266 9.73 1.25 0.09
CA GLY A 266 9.25 2.63 -0.03
C GLY A 266 7.74 2.79 0.12
N GLN A 267 6.94 1.82 -0.36
CA GLN A 267 5.48 1.86 -0.22
C GLN A 267 5.07 1.68 1.25
N SER A 268 5.62 0.68 1.92
CA SER A 268 5.35 0.38 3.33
C SER A 268 5.90 1.46 4.26
N LEU A 269 7.11 1.96 4.00
CA LEU A 269 7.72 3.04 4.77
C LEU A 269 6.91 4.32 4.68
N PHE A 270 6.38 4.64 3.50
CA PHE A 270 5.46 5.76 3.32
C PHE A 270 4.24 5.59 4.23
N LEU A 271 3.55 4.44 4.18
CA LEU A 271 2.36 4.20 5.00
C LEU A 271 2.65 4.25 6.50
N ILE A 272 3.77 3.66 6.94
CA ILE A 272 4.21 3.70 8.34
C ILE A 272 4.44 5.15 8.78
N CYS A 273 5.21 5.90 8.00
CA CYS A 273 5.56 7.28 8.36
C CYS A 273 4.38 8.25 8.26
N ALA A 274 3.41 8.00 7.38
CA ALA A 274 2.26 8.89 7.19
C ALA A 274 1.13 8.66 8.21
N TYR A 275 0.91 7.42 8.65
CA TYR A 275 -0.33 7.05 9.33
C TYR A 275 -0.15 6.30 10.66
N GLU A 276 1.03 5.73 10.93
CA GLU A 276 1.26 4.97 12.16
C GLU A 276 1.90 5.83 13.26
N HIS A 277 1.76 5.38 14.50
CA HIS A 277 2.40 6.00 15.67
C HIS A 277 3.93 5.83 15.61
N HIS A 278 4.69 6.75 16.23
CA HIS A 278 6.16 6.75 16.15
C HIS A 278 6.83 5.44 16.55
N ASP A 279 6.24 4.66 17.45
CA ASP A 279 6.69 3.32 17.82
C ASP A 279 6.95 2.40 16.61
N ALA A 280 6.15 2.56 15.55
CA ALA A 280 6.29 1.77 14.32
C ALA A 280 7.59 2.10 13.60
N PHE A 281 7.89 3.39 13.47
CA PHE A 281 9.10 3.86 12.85
C PHE A 281 10.33 3.55 13.71
N ASP A 282 10.23 3.68 15.03
CA ASP A 282 11.30 3.28 15.96
C ASP A 282 11.65 1.80 15.83
N GLU A 283 10.65 0.93 15.64
CA GLU A 283 10.89 -0.48 15.38
C GLU A 283 11.62 -0.71 14.05
N VAL A 284 11.32 0.07 13.00
CA VAL A 284 12.07 0.05 11.74
C VAL A 284 13.54 0.45 11.98
N LEU A 285 13.79 1.52 12.75
CA LEU A 285 15.14 1.99 13.05
C LEU A 285 15.95 0.96 13.85
N GLN A 286 15.30 0.20 14.74
CA GLN A 286 15.94 -0.84 15.55
C GLN A 286 16.40 -2.05 14.73
N LEU A 287 15.87 -2.25 13.52
CA LEU A 287 16.26 -3.37 12.66
C LEU A 287 17.65 -3.19 12.02
N GLY A 288 18.26 -2.00 12.14
CA GLY A 288 19.61 -1.75 11.61
C GLY A 288 19.67 -1.77 10.09
N LEU A 289 18.58 -1.40 9.41
CA LEU A 289 18.56 -1.15 7.97
C LEU A 289 19.46 0.05 7.64
N ASP A 290 19.94 0.11 6.40
CA ASP A 290 20.71 1.28 5.95
C ASP A 290 19.84 2.53 6.02
N GLY A 291 20.25 3.48 6.87
CA GLY A 291 19.54 4.73 7.06
C GLY A 291 19.48 5.57 5.79
N LEU A 292 20.50 5.50 4.92
CA LEU A 292 20.50 6.24 3.66
C LEU A 292 19.47 5.69 2.67
N GLU A 293 19.42 4.36 2.53
CA GLU A 293 18.42 3.69 1.71
C GLU A 293 17.00 3.94 2.22
N LEU A 294 16.80 3.90 3.55
CA LEU A 294 15.51 4.20 4.17
C LEU A 294 15.03 5.62 3.84
N LEU A 295 15.91 6.62 3.99
CA LEU A 295 15.58 8.01 3.72
C LEU A 295 15.27 8.25 2.24
N ARG A 296 15.98 7.55 1.35
CA ARG A 296 15.82 7.63 -0.11
C ARG A 296 14.70 6.77 -0.67
N ALA A 297 14.10 5.91 0.15
CA ALA A 297 12.99 5.07 -0.25
C ALA A 297 11.84 5.94 -0.77
N GLN A 298 11.35 5.62 -1.96
CA GLN A 298 10.28 6.35 -2.63
C GLN A 298 9.07 5.45 -2.82
N HIS A 299 7.89 5.99 -2.56
CA HIS A 299 6.66 5.30 -2.90
C HIS A 299 6.52 5.17 -4.45
N PRO A 300 6.19 3.98 -4.98
CA PRO A 300 6.38 3.66 -6.39
C PRO A 300 5.53 4.48 -7.37
N ILE A 301 4.38 5.01 -6.91
CA ILE A 301 3.42 5.70 -7.78
C ILE A 301 3.66 7.22 -7.81
N ASN A 302 3.90 7.83 -6.65
CA ASN A 302 3.97 9.28 -6.45
C ASN A 302 5.39 9.76 -6.10
N GLN A 303 6.37 8.86 -6.01
CA GLN A 303 7.77 9.15 -5.68
C GLN A 303 7.94 9.93 -4.36
N GLU A 304 6.98 9.83 -3.45
CA GLU A 304 7.04 10.46 -2.14
C GLU A 304 8.04 9.73 -1.25
N THR A 305 8.94 10.47 -0.62
CA THR A 305 9.91 9.94 0.35
C THR A 305 9.30 9.82 1.73
N VAL A 306 10.04 9.19 2.67
CA VAL A 306 9.64 9.14 4.08
C VAL A 306 9.46 10.53 4.71
N LEU A 307 10.13 11.58 4.20
CA LEU A 307 9.93 12.96 4.66
C LEU A 307 8.57 13.51 4.23
N HIS A 308 8.14 13.23 2.98
CA HIS A 308 6.81 13.61 2.49
C HIS A 308 5.73 12.91 3.32
N ALA A 309 5.94 11.63 3.64
CA ALA A 309 5.04 10.86 4.49
C ALA A 309 4.94 11.44 5.91
N ALA A 310 6.08 11.68 6.56
CA ALA A 310 6.14 12.13 7.95
C ALA A 310 5.44 13.48 8.18
N VAL A 311 5.42 14.35 7.17
CA VAL A 311 4.68 15.61 7.19
C VAL A 311 3.16 15.42 7.33
N LEU A 312 2.61 14.32 6.80
CA LEU A 312 1.17 14.03 6.90
C LEU A 312 0.78 13.48 8.27
N ASN A 313 1.75 12.98 9.04
CA ASN A 313 1.49 12.30 10.30
C ASN A 313 1.01 13.27 11.38
N THR A 314 -0.02 12.85 12.12
CA THR A 314 -0.52 13.58 13.27
C THR A 314 0.39 13.45 14.49
N ASP A 315 1.17 12.37 14.56
CA ASP A 315 2.22 12.17 15.53
C ASP A 315 3.53 12.80 15.04
N HIS A 316 3.78 14.02 15.50
CA HIS A 316 4.93 14.82 15.07
C HIS A 316 6.29 14.22 15.48
N ALA A 317 6.32 13.25 16.40
CA ALA A 317 7.55 12.55 16.75
C ALA A 317 8.13 11.78 15.57
N VAL A 318 7.29 11.35 14.61
CA VAL A 318 7.76 10.69 13.37
C VAL A 318 8.58 11.64 12.52
N LEU A 319 8.12 12.88 12.32
CA LEU A 319 8.87 13.89 11.58
C LEU A 319 10.22 14.18 12.25
N ASP A 320 10.21 14.34 13.57
CA ASP A 320 11.45 14.55 14.34
C ASP A 320 12.41 13.37 14.21
N ALA A 321 11.92 12.13 14.27
CA ALA A 321 12.73 10.93 14.12
C ALA A 321 13.33 10.81 12.70
N VAL A 322 12.57 11.13 11.66
CA VAL A 322 13.04 11.14 10.27
C VAL A 322 14.13 12.20 10.08
N LEU A 323 13.93 13.42 10.55
CA LEU A 323 14.93 14.50 10.47
C LEU A 323 16.20 14.15 11.27
N GLN A 324 16.06 13.61 12.48
CA GLN A 324 17.20 13.14 13.28
C GLN A 324 17.97 12.00 12.63
N LEU A 325 17.29 11.09 11.91
CA LEU A 325 17.97 10.09 11.10
C LEU A 325 18.74 10.74 9.95
N ALA A 326 18.12 11.70 9.24
CA ALA A 326 18.74 12.39 8.12
C ALA A 326 19.99 13.18 8.53
N VAL A 327 19.97 13.88 9.67
CA VAL A 327 21.17 14.54 10.21
C VAL A 327 22.27 13.52 10.52
N ARG A 328 21.95 12.42 11.20
CA ARG A 328 22.93 11.38 11.56
C ARG A 328 23.60 10.72 10.34
N VAL A 329 22.85 10.51 9.27
CA VAL A 329 23.35 9.86 8.03
C VAL A 329 24.07 10.86 7.13
N GLY A 330 23.56 12.09 7.02
CA GLY A 330 24.11 13.14 6.15
C GLY A 330 25.53 13.59 6.50
N ASP A 331 26.02 13.29 7.72
CA ASP A 331 27.40 13.54 8.13
C ASP A 331 28.41 12.52 7.55
N SER A 332 27.95 11.42 6.96
CA SER A 332 28.79 10.26 6.65
C SER A 332 29.28 10.14 5.20
N GLU A 333 28.56 10.66 4.20
CA GLU A 333 28.93 10.54 2.78
C GLU A 333 28.48 11.77 1.95
N ASN A 334 28.94 11.89 0.71
CA ASN A 334 28.79 13.01 -0.25
C ASN A 334 27.35 13.54 -0.52
N ASP A 335 26.34 13.01 0.18
CA ASP A 335 24.94 13.40 0.15
C ASP A 335 24.61 14.26 1.36
N THR A 336 24.62 15.57 1.16
CA THR A 336 24.44 16.54 2.25
C THR A 336 22.99 16.57 2.70
N TYR A 337 22.73 16.55 4.02
CA TYR A 337 21.42 16.79 4.64
C TYR A 337 20.56 17.88 3.95
N PRO A 338 21.12 19.04 3.53
CA PRO A 338 20.42 20.03 2.70
C PRO A 338 19.80 19.48 1.40
N GLN A 339 20.46 18.55 0.69
CA GLN A 339 19.90 17.96 -0.52
C GLN A 339 18.71 17.03 -0.22
N TYR A 340 18.73 16.38 0.94
CA TYR A 340 17.66 15.49 1.37
C TYR A 340 16.34 16.25 1.60
N LEU A 341 16.42 17.40 2.27
CA LEU A 341 15.27 18.27 2.54
C LEU A 341 14.60 18.79 1.25
N GLN A 342 15.36 18.82 0.14
CA GLN A 342 14.98 19.35 -1.17
C GLN A 342 14.54 18.25 -2.14
N LEU A 343 14.50 16.98 -1.70
CA LEU A 343 13.99 15.89 -2.52
C LEU A 343 12.55 16.14 -2.95
N ARG A 344 12.27 15.79 -4.21
CA ARG A 344 11.00 16.11 -4.87
C ARG A 344 10.19 14.86 -5.16
N ASN A 345 8.88 14.92 -4.91
CA ASN A 345 7.93 13.89 -5.32
C ASN A 345 7.62 13.95 -6.85
N ARG A 346 6.68 13.13 -7.31
CA ARG A 346 6.19 13.09 -8.70
C ARG A 346 5.32 14.29 -9.10
N GLN A 347 5.25 15.33 -8.30
CA GLN A 347 4.70 16.63 -8.69
C GLN A 347 5.80 17.69 -8.69
N GLY A 348 7.04 17.29 -8.37
CA GLY A 348 8.17 18.17 -8.15
C GLY A 348 8.17 18.85 -6.78
N GLN A 349 7.22 18.51 -5.90
CA GLN A 349 7.06 19.17 -4.61
C GLN A 349 8.11 18.69 -3.63
N THR A 350 8.65 19.62 -2.84
CA THR A 350 9.43 19.29 -1.65
C THR A 350 8.49 18.96 -0.49
N ALA A 351 9.02 18.38 0.60
CA ALA A 351 8.24 18.10 1.80
C ALA A 351 7.59 19.36 2.40
N LEU A 352 8.25 20.53 2.32
CA LEU A 352 7.66 21.79 2.76
C LEU A 352 6.43 22.17 1.92
N MET A 353 6.52 22.11 0.59
CA MET A 353 5.37 22.40 -0.28
C MET A 353 4.21 21.46 -0.02
N TYR A 354 4.52 20.17 0.17
CA TYR A 354 3.55 19.14 0.50
C TYR A 354 2.86 19.41 1.84
N ALA A 355 3.63 19.83 2.86
CA ALA A 355 3.10 20.23 4.16
C ALA A 355 2.10 21.40 4.07
N ILE A 356 2.42 22.38 3.23
CA ILE A 356 1.59 23.56 3.01
C ILE A 356 0.29 23.17 2.30
N GLU A 357 0.38 22.42 1.20
CA GLU A 357 -0.78 21.97 0.43
C GLU A 357 -1.78 21.19 1.30
N HIS A 358 -1.26 20.31 2.16
CA HIS A 358 -2.07 19.52 3.09
C HIS A 358 -2.39 20.22 4.41
N LYS A 359 -2.08 21.52 4.54
CA LYS A 359 -2.38 22.37 5.71
C LYS A 359 -1.83 21.81 7.03
N ARG A 360 -0.64 21.20 6.98
CA ARG A 360 0.03 20.59 8.13
C ARG A 360 0.87 21.63 8.88
N TYR A 361 0.21 22.63 9.47
CA TYR A 361 0.86 23.82 10.06
C TYR A 361 2.03 23.49 11.00
N ARG A 362 1.88 22.48 11.87
CA ARG A 362 2.97 22.08 12.77
C ARG A 362 4.18 21.47 12.05
N ALA A 363 3.96 20.70 11.00
CA ALA A 363 5.04 20.19 10.16
C ALA A 363 5.69 21.33 9.36
N VAL A 364 4.90 22.29 8.86
CA VAL A 364 5.40 23.50 8.20
C VAL A 364 6.33 24.28 9.12
N VAL A 365 5.89 24.62 10.35
CA VAL A 365 6.72 25.35 11.31
C VAL A 365 7.99 24.56 11.64
N ARG A 366 7.89 23.25 11.89
CA ARG A 366 9.05 22.42 12.23
C ARG A 366 10.08 22.37 11.10
N LEU A 367 9.63 22.27 9.85
CA LEU A 367 10.50 22.34 8.69
C LEU A 367 11.15 23.73 8.59
N LEU A 368 10.39 24.82 8.73
CA LEU A 368 10.92 26.18 8.64
C LEU A 368 11.91 26.57 9.76
N GLU A 369 11.99 25.81 10.85
CA GLU A 369 13.04 25.96 11.86
C GLU A 369 14.41 25.47 11.38
N ASP A 370 14.45 24.65 10.32
CA ASP A 370 15.67 24.12 9.75
C ASP A 370 16.30 25.12 8.77
N GLN A 371 17.54 25.50 9.05
CA GLN A 371 18.26 26.55 8.31
C GLN A 371 18.65 26.11 6.90
N ASP A 372 18.67 24.81 6.62
CA ASP A 372 19.07 24.26 5.33
C ASP A 372 17.90 24.16 4.34
N ILE A 373 16.68 24.50 4.74
CA ILE A 373 15.52 24.52 3.83
C ILE A 373 15.57 25.73 2.90
N ASP A 374 15.68 25.45 1.60
CA ASP A 374 15.44 26.44 0.56
C ASP A 374 13.94 26.64 0.30
N LEU A 375 13.46 27.85 0.58
CA LEU A 375 12.08 28.29 0.37
C LEU A 375 11.74 28.57 -1.11
N ASN A 376 12.75 28.69 -1.96
CA ASN A 376 12.64 29.08 -3.37
C ASN A 376 12.71 27.90 -4.34
N GLU A 377 12.80 26.69 -3.80
CA GLU A 377 12.60 25.46 -4.56
C GLU A 377 11.30 25.53 -5.37
N ARG A 378 11.27 24.82 -6.50
CA ARG A 378 10.17 24.92 -7.47
C ARG A 378 9.67 23.56 -7.88
N ALA A 379 8.37 23.32 -7.70
CA ALA A 379 7.67 22.18 -8.29
C ALA A 379 7.77 22.18 -9.83
N TRP A 380 7.34 21.11 -10.50
CA TRP A 380 7.49 21.01 -11.96
C TRP A 380 6.74 22.10 -12.73
N GLY A 381 5.65 22.63 -12.17
CA GLY A 381 4.94 23.80 -12.70
C GLY A 381 5.57 25.17 -12.36
N GLY A 382 6.72 25.20 -11.70
CA GLY A 382 7.35 26.43 -11.22
C GLY A 382 6.78 26.96 -9.89
N GLN A 383 5.93 26.20 -9.22
CA GLN A 383 5.26 26.61 -7.97
C GLN A 383 6.26 26.55 -6.82
N THR A 384 6.37 27.64 -6.05
CA THR A 384 7.20 27.72 -4.83
C THR A 384 6.36 27.47 -3.58
N ALA A 385 6.99 27.38 -2.40
CA ALA A 385 6.26 27.34 -1.12
C ALA A 385 5.28 28.51 -0.96
N LEU A 386 5.67 29.72 -1.41
CA LEU A 386 4.82 30.91 -1.41
C LEU A 386 3.59 30.76 -2.33
N TRP A 387 3.74 30.10 -3.48
CA TRP A 387 2.61 29.80 -4.38
C TRP A 387 1.59 28.90 -3.69
N TYR A 388 2.06 27.83 -3.02
CA TYR A 388 1.16 26.93 -2.27
C TYR A 388 0.50 27.64 -1.09
N ALA A 389 1.22 28.50 -0.35
CA ALA A 389 0.65 29.28 0.73
C ALA A 389 -0.50 30.19 0.25
N ALA A 390 -0.29 30.93 -0.85
CA ALA A 390 -1.32 31.73 -1.48
C ALA A 390 -2.52 30.89 -1.94
N ARG A 391 -2.28 29.71 -2.53
CA ARG A 391 -3.34 28.77 -2.96
C ARG A 391 -4.23 28.29 -1.81
N THR A 392 -3.67 28.18 -0.60
CA THR A 392 -4.41 27.78 0.60
C THR A 392 -5.18 28.92 1.28
N MET A 393 -4.95 30.17 0.84
CA MET A 393 -5.47 31.41 1.43
C MET A 393 -5.07 31.59 2.92
N ASP A 394 -3.88 31.12 3.29
CA ASP A 394 -3.35 31.29 4.64
C ASP A 394 -2.43 32.53 4.68
N LEU A 395 -3.01 33.69 5.02
CA LEU A 395 -2.27 34.95 5.14
C LEU A 395 -1.12 34.84 6.15
N GLY A 396 -1.32 34.14 7.27
CA GLY A 396 -0.30 33.98 8.30
C GLY A 396 0.91 33.24 7.76
N LEU A 397 0.68 32.18 6.99
CA LEU A 397 1.75 31.44 6.32
C LEU A 397 2.43 32.24 5.20
N VAL A 398 1.66 33.00 4.40
CA VAL A 398 2.23 33.90 3.38
C VAL A 398 3.19 34.90 4.03
N VAL A 399 2.74 35.60 5.08
CA VAL A 399 3.57 36.57 5.81
C VAL A 399 4.79 35.89 6.43
N LEU A 400 4.63 34.71 7.03
CA LEU A 400 5.75 33.97 7.61
C LEU A 400 6.84 33.67 6.58
N LEU A 401 6.48 33.14 5.41
CA LEU A 401 7.45 32.82 4.35
C LEU A 401 8.17 34.08 3.84
N LEU A 402 7.44 35.19 3.66
CA LEU A 402 8.01 36.47 3.25
C LEU A 402 8.98 37.04 4.29
N VAL A 403 8.65 36.95 5.58
CA VAL A 403 9.52 37.39 6.69
C VAL A 403 10.79 36.54 6.78
N LEU A 404 10.70 35.25 6.46
CA LEU A 404 11.85 34.34 6.36
C LEU A 404 12.71 34.57 5.11
N GLY A 405 12.33 35.52 4.24
CA GLY A 405 13.14 35.97 3.12
C GLY A 405 12.99 35.14 1.84
N CYS A 406 11.85 34.47 1.63
CA CYS A 406 11.58 33.86 0.32
C CYS A 406 11.45 34.92 -0.79
N ASP A 407 11.73 34.54 -2.03
CA ASP A 407 11.50 35.39 -3.19
C ASP A 407 10.00 35.63 -3.45
N ALA A 408 9.69 36.54 -4.36
CA ALA A 408 8.31 36.88 -4.72
C ALA A 408 7.58 35.79 -5.54
N GLY A 409 8.18 34.60 -5.73
CA GLY A 409 7.62 33.46 -6.46
C GLY A 409 7.50 33.68 -7.97
N ASN A 410 8.24 34.64 -8.53
CA ASN A 410 8.19 34.93 -9.97
C ASN A 410 8.85 33.80 -10.78
N PRO A 411 8.28 33.33 -11.92
CA PRO A 411 8.91 32.27 -12.72
C PRO A 411 10.32 32.62 -13.20
N LEU A 412 11.17 31.60 -13.31
CA LEU A 412 12.49 31.73 -13.89
C LEU A 412 12.40 32.04 -15.40
N PRO A 413 13.41 32.71 -15.99
CA PRO A 413 13.47 32.92 -17.43
C PRO A 413 13.37 31.58 -18.19
N LEU A 414 12.54 31.54 -19.23
CA LEU A 414 12.36 30.36 -20.12
C LEU A 414 11.64 29.15 -19.49
N GLN A 415 11.05 29.28 -18.30
CA GLN A 415 10.25 28.22 -17.70
C GLN A 415 8.80 28.24 -18.23
N PHE A 416 8.53 27.45 -19.28
CA PHE A 416 7.20 27.29 -19.86
C PHE A 416 6.88 25.81 -20.17
N PRO A 417 5.65 25.34 -19.92
CA PRO A 417 4.54 26.02 -19.23
C PRO A 417 4.74 26.16 -17.71
N THR A 418 4.17 27.20 -17.09
CA THR A 418 4.26 27.47 -15.65
C THR A 418 2.87 27.71 -15.06
N LYS A 419 2.67 27.44 -13.76
CA LYS A 419 1.47 27.81 -12.99
C LYS A 419 1.43 29.30 -12.60
N GLY A 420 2.37 30.09 -13.11
CA GLY A 420 2.44 31.53 -12.89
C GLY A 420 3.03 31.90 -11.52
N THR A 421 2.68 33.07 -11.03
CA THR A 421 3.15 33.62 -9.75
C THR A 421 2.21 33.24 -8.60
N PRO A 422 2.56 33.52 -7.33
CA PRO A 422 1.63 33.42 -6.22
C PRO A 422 0.29 34.16 -6.43
N LEU A 423 0.24 35.22 -7.25
CA LEU A 423 -1.03 35.86 -7.63
C LEU A 423 -1.90 34.96 -8.51
N ASN A 424 -1.31 34.16 -9.42
CA ASN A 424 -2.07 33.15 -10.17
C ASN A 424 -2.64 32.08 -9.25
N ALA A 425 -1.94 31.74 -8.16
CA ALA A 425 -2.43 30.79 -7.15
C ALA A 425 -3.78 31.24 -6.54
N LEU A 426 -3.96 32.54 -6.34
CA LEU A 426 -5.21 33.13 -5.85
C LEU A 426 -6.37 33.01 -6.85
N LEU A 427 -6.09 32.97 -8.16
CA LEU A 427 -7.13 32.69 -9.16
C LEU A 427 -7.66 31.26 -9.03
N TYR A 428 -6.79 30.29 -8.76
CA TYR A 428 -7.24 28.91 -8.46
C TYR A 428 -7.96 28.82 -7.10
N ALA A 429 -7.51 29.58 -6.10
CA ALA A 429 -8.23 29.66 -4.82
C ALA A 429 -9.63 30.27 -4.99
N TYR A 430 -9.77 31.26 -5.89
CA TYR A 430 -11.05 31.85 -6.24
C TYR A 430 -12.00 30.83 -6.88
N GLU A 431 -11.51 30.02 -7.82
CA GLU A 431 -12.29 28.93 -8.43
C GLU A 431 -12.86 27.98 -7.36
N ASP A 432 -12.04 27.57 -6.39
CA ASP A 432 -12.47 26.67 -5.31
C ASP A 432 -13.57 27.29 -4.43
N ILE A 433 -13.43 28.57 -4.05
CA ILE A 433 -14.45 29.22 -3.22
C ILE A 433 -15.74 29.45 -4.00
N LEU A 434 -15.66 29.75 -5.31
CA LEU A 434 -16.82 29.92 -6.17
C LEU A 434 -17.55 28.58 -6.38
N GLN A 435 -16.80 27.50 -6.60
CA GLN A 435 -17.37 26.16 -6.71
C GLN A 435 -18.05 25.73 -5.40
N ARG A 436 -17.39 25.95 -4.24
CA ARG A 436 -18.00 25.66 -2.94
C ARG A 436 -19.27 26.49 -2.72
N TYR A 437 -19.22 27.79 -3.03
CA TYR A 437 -20.35 28.69 -2.89
C TYR A 437 -21.55 28.27 -3.74
N THR A 438 -21.33 27.89 -5.01
CA THR A 438 -22.41 27.44 -5.89
C THR A 438 -23.06 26.15 -5.39
N HIS A 439 -22.27 25.21 -4.86
CA HIS A 439 -22.79 23.99 -4.25
C HIS A 439 -23.61 24.28 -2.97
N GLU A 440 -23.07 25.08 -2.05
CA GLU A 440 -23.74 25.46 -0.81
C GLU A 440 -25.06 26.22 -1.05
N LEU A 441 -25.11 27.06 -2.10
CA LEU A 441 -26.34 27.74 -2.53
C LEU A 441 -27.43 26.75 -2.98
N LEU A 442 -27.06 25.73 -3.77
CA LEU A 442 -28.01 24.72 -4.25
C LEU A 442 -28.57 23.87 -3.11
N GLU A 443 -27.76 23.62 -2.07
CA GLU A 443 -28.17 22.88 -0.88
C GLU A 443 -28.88 23.74 0.19
N GLY A 444 -28.96 25.06 -0.02
CA GLY A 444 -29.60 25.98 0.93
C GLY A 444 -28.84 26.16 2.25
N VAL A 445 -27.51 25.98 2.24
CA VAL A 445 -26.66 26.08 3.43
C VAL A 445 -26.64 27.53 3.94
N GLN A 446 -26.99 27.74 5.21
CA GLN A 446 -26.95 29.06 5.82
C GLN A 446 -25.50 29.59 5.93
N GLY A 447 -25.32 30.87 5.63
CA GLY A 447 -24.02 31.55 5.74
C GLY A 447 -23.08 31.40 4.54
N ALA A 448 -23.50 30.73 3.46
CA ALA A 448 -22.69 30.55 2.24
C ALA A 448 -22.19 31.88 1.66
N GLN A 449 -23.06 32.87 1.51
CA GLN A 449 -22.71 34.21 1.02
C GLN A 449 -21.67 34.90 1.91
N ARG A 450 -21.78 34.75 3.24
CA ARG A 450 -20.83 35.36 4.19
C ARG A 450 -19.44 34.74 4.03
N ARG A 451 -19.36 33.41 3.97
CA ARG A 451 -18.09 32.69 3.76
C ARG A 451 -17.47 33.01 2.40
N PHE A 452 -18.29 33.14 1.36
CA PHE A 452 -17.84 33.53 0.03
C PHE A 452 -17.24 34.94 0.05
N ASN A 453 -17.93 35.92 0.65
CA ASN A 453 -17.40 37.28 0.80
C ASN A 453 -16.10 37.32 1.62
N GLN A 454 -16.03 36.57 2.72
CA GLN A 454 -14.80 36.47 3.52
C GLN A 454 -13.64 35.92 2.69
N GLY A 455 -13.86 34.84 1.91
CA GLY A 455 -12.82 34.28 1.05
C GLY A 455 -12.33 35.28 -0.01
N LYS A 456 -13.20 36.14 -0.54
CA LYS A 456 -12.79 37.23 -1.43
C LYS A 456 -11.92 38.26 -0.71
N GLU A 457 -12.31 38.68 0.50
CA GLU A 457 -11.53 39.61 1.32
C GLU A 457 -10.14 39.02 1.65
N ASP A 458 -10.08 37.75 2.03
CA ASP A 458 -8.82 37.04 2.30
C ASP A 458 -7.90 37.03 1.06
N ILE A 459 -8.47 36.78 -0.13
CA ILE A 459 -7.74 36.84 -1.40
C ILE A 459 -7.19 38.25 -1.67
N ILE A 460 -7.98 39.30 -1.45
CA ILE A 460 -7.56 40.69 -1.67
C ILE A 460 -6.36 41.03 -0.77
N VAL A 461 -6.46 40.75 0.53
CA VAL A 461 -5.38 41.07 1.48
C VAL A 461 -4.09 40.33 1.15
N ILE A 462 -4.20 39.05 0.74
CA ILE A 462 -3.02 38.29 0.31
C ILE A 462 -2.46 38.86 -1.01
N ALA A 463 -3.30 39.25 -1.96
CA ALA A 463 -2.86 39.83 -3.22
C ALA A 463 -2.10 41.16 -3.02
N GLU A 464 -2.63 42.05 -2.17
CA GLU A 464 -1.97 43.30 -1.79
C GLU A 464 -0.58 43.03 -1.18
N THR A 465 -0.52 42.10 -0.22
CA THR A 465 0.74 41.70 0.41
C THR A 465 1.77 41.18 -0.62
N LEU A 466 1.33 40.34 -1.55
CA LEU A 466 2.20 39.79 -2.60
C LEU A 466 2.68 40.88 -3.58
N LEU A 467 1.82 41.82 -3.94
CA LEU A 467 2.15 42.95 -4.83
C LEU A 467 3.19 43.86 -4.18
N GLU A 468 3.03 44.19 -2.89
CA GLU A 468 4.00 44.97 -2.12
C GLU A 468 5.39 44.32 -2.10
N TYR A 469 5.44 42.99 -2.07
CA TYR A 469 6.69 42.20 -2.12
C TYR A 469 7.23 41.95 -3.54
N GLY A 470 6.64 42.57 -4.57
CA GLY A 470 7.15 42.50 -5.94
C GLY A 470 6.74 41.25 -6.73
N CYS A 471 5.65 40.60 -6.33
CA CYS A 471 5.03 39.53 -7.11
C CYS A 471 4.45 40.12 -8.41
N ARG A 472 4.83 39.58 -9.56
CA ARG A 472 4.38 40.09 -10.86
C ARG A 472 2.94 39.70 -11.14
N SER A 473 2.12 40.68 -11.49
CA SER A 473 0.72 40.50 -11.91
C SER A 473 0.56 40.32 -13.42
N ASN A 474 1.61 40.56 -14.20
CA ASN A 474 1.64 40.48 -15.66
C ASN A 474 2.14 39.13 -16.21
N VAL A 475 2.05 38.06 -15.41
CA VAL A 475 2.52 36.72 -15.76
C VAL A 475 1.32 35.79 -15.93
N GLY A 476 1.25 35.12 -17.09
CA GLY A 476 0.22 34.13 -17.39
C GLY A 476 0.56 32.75 -16.79
N ASP A 477 -0.47 32.03 -16.33
CA ASP A 477 -0.35 30.61 -15.99
C ASP A 477 -0.50 29.71 -17.24
N ASP A 478 -0.53 28.39 -17.02
CA ASP A 478 -0.69 27.36 -18.05
C ASP A 478 -2.10 27.35 -18.68
N ARG A 479 -3.03 28.12 -18.13
CA ARG A 479 -4.37 28.40 -18.68
C ARG A 479 -4.44 29.77 -19.35
N TRP A 480 -3.29 30.45 -19.53
CA TRP A 480 -3.18 31.80 -20.08
C TRP A 480 -3.90 32.87 -19.25
N ARG A 481 -4.21 32.59 -17.98
CA ARG A 481 -4.81 33.58 -17.08
C ARG A 481 -3.72 34.45 -16.50
N MET A 482 -3.86 35.76 -16.67
CA MET A 482 -2.92 36.75 -16.18
C MET A 482 -3.63 37.59 -15.10
N PRO A 483 -3.11 37.65 -13.84
CA PRO A 483 -3.79 38.29 -12.72
C PRO A 483 -4.33 39.68 -13.03
N MET A 484 -3.51 40.54 -13.65
CA MET A 484 -3.88 41.94 -13.92
C MET A 484 -4.95 42.12 -15.00
N THR A 485 -5.19 41.12 -15.86
CA THR A 485 -6.20 41.21 -16.93
C THR A 485 -7.41 40.32 -16.70
N GLU A 486 -7.33 39.40 -15.75
CA GLU A 486 -8.39 38.43 -15.46
C GLU A 486 -9.63 39.14 -14.91
N ARG A 487 -10.80 38.82 -15.47
CA ARG A 487 -12.10 39.36 -15.05
C ARG A 487 -12.87 38.26 -14.34
N LEU A 488 -13.02 38.39 -13.02
CA LEU A 488 -13.60 37.35 -12.17
C LEU A 488 -15.09 37.62 -11.92
N ASP A 489 -15.96 36.71 -12.37
CA ASP A 489 -17.39 36.80 -12.14
C ASP A 489 -17.67 36.88 -10.63
N ARG A 490 -18.52 37.81 -10.18
CA ARG A 490 -18.84 38.10 -8.76
C ARG A 490 -17.68 38.60 -7.88
N PHE A 491 -16.56 39.02 -8.48
CA PHE A 491 -15.40 39.56 -7.78
C PHE A 491 -14.78 40.78 -8.49
N PRO A 492 -15.54 41.88 -8.68
CA PRO A 492 -15.01 43.10 -9.31
C PRO A 492 -13.87 43.76 -8.52
N GLU A 493 -13.79 43.51 -7.21
CA GLU A 493 -12.72 44.05 -6.35
C GLU A 493 -11.32 43.56 -6.78
N TRP A 494 -11.23 42.37 -7.39
CA TRP A 494 -9.98 41.85 -7.96
C TRP A 494 -9.40 42.76 -9.05
N GLU A 495 -10.27 43.31 -9.89
CA GLU A 495 -9.85 44.14 -11.02
C GLU A 495 -9.29 45.48 -10.55
N THR A 496 -9.81 45.99 -9.43
CA THR A 496 -9.39 47.27 -8.85
C THR A 496 -8.00 47.21 -8.20
N LEU A 497 -7.45 46.01 -7.95
CA LEU A 497 -6.10 45.84 -7.41
C LEU A 497 -4.99 46.28 -8.36
N PHE A 498 -5.27 46.30 -9.67
CA PHE A 498 -4.26 46.48 -10.72
C PHE A 498 -4.43 47.78 -11.51
N THR A 499 -5.40 48.60 -11.13
CA THR A 499 -5.69 49.94 -11.69
C THR A 499 -5.12 51.02 -10.81
#